data_AF-A0A9D9SIE6-F1
#
_entry.id   AF-A0A9D9SIE6-F1
#
_cell.length_a   1.000
_cell.length_b   1.000
_cell.length_c   1.000
_cell.angle_alpha   90.00
_cell.angle_beta   90.00
_cell.angle_gamma   90.00
#
_symmetry.space_group_name_H-M   'P 1'
#
loop_
_entity.id
_entity.type
_entity.pdbx_description
1 polymer ?
#
loop_
_entity_poly.entity_id
_entity_poly.type
_entity_poly.pdbx_seq_one_letter_code
_entity_poly.pdbx_strand_id
1 'polypeptide(L)'
;MSTAAELLTNREYKYGFVTDIETETIARGLSEDTVRLISSKKNEPEWMLEFRLKAYRQWLTMTQPDNWANFDYPAIDFQNISYYSAPKQKPSKASLDEVDPELLKTFEKLGIPITEQKMLANVAVDA
;
A
#
# COMPACT_ATOMS: atom_id res chain seq x y z
N MET A 1 -2.57 -16.25 39.31
CA MET A 1 -3.25 -17.05 38.26
C MET A 1 -3.64 -16.07 37.17
N SER A 2 -2.84 -15.95 36.11
CA SER A 2 -3.15 -15.04 34.99
C SER A 2 -4.29 -15.64 34.16
N THR A 3 -5.26 -14.81 33.80
CA THR A 3 -6.48 -15.27 33.11
C THR A 3 -6.19 -15.59 31.64
N ALA A 4 -6.95 -16.52 31.05
CA ALA A 4 -6.79 -16.85 29.63
C ALA A 4 -6.97 -15.64 28.69
N ALA A 5 -7.71 -14.62 29.13
CA ALA A 5 -7.86 -13.34 28.43
C ALA A 5 -6.56 -12.53 28.42
N GLU A 6 -5.86 -12.39 29.56
CA GLU A 6 -4.57 -11.70 29.66
C GLU A 6 -3.48 -12.34 28.76
N LEU A 7 -3.49 -13.67 28.66
CA LEU A 7 -2.58 -14.45 27.81
C LEU A 7 -2.85 -14.29 26.31
N LEU A 8 -4.06 -13.89 25.92
CA LEU A 8 -4.43 -13.62 24.53
C LEU A 8 -4.12 -12.15 24.16
N THR A 9 -4.33 -11.21 25.08
CA THR A 9 -4.03 -9.78 24.85
C THR A 9 -2.54 -9.44 24.89
N ASN A 10 -1.73 -10.15 25.69
CA ASN A 10 -0.28 -9.93 25.76
C ASN A 10 0.54 -10.71 24.72
N ARG A 11 -0.10 -11.42 23.79
CA ARG A 11 0.61 -12.03 22.67
C ARG A 11 0.92 -10.94 21.64
N GLU A 12 2.19 -10.59 21.51
CA GLU A 12 2.65 -9.80 20.36
C GLU A 12 2.21 -10.47 19.07
N TYR A 13 1.57 -9.69 18.19
CA TYR A 13 1.02 -10.16 16.94
C TYR A 13 2.14 -10.66 16.02
N LYS A 14 2.34 -11.98 15.98
CA LYS A 14 3.44 -12.64 15.27
C LYS A 14 3.45 -12.40 13.75
N TYR A 15 2.33 -11.94 13.19
CA TYR A 15 2.12 -11.78 11.75
C TYR A 15 2.13 -10.31 11.30
N GLY A 16 2.60 -9.40 12.14
CA GLY A 16 2.78 -7.98 11.80
C GLY A 16 4.05 -7.78 10.99
N PHE A 17 4.10 -8.33 9.77
CA PHE A 17 5.22 -8.12 8.86
C PHE A 17 5.20 -6.66 8.39
N VAL A 18 6.12 -5.85 8.90
CA VAL A 18 6.42 -4.51 8.40
C VAL A 18 7.74 -4.60 7.65
N THR A 19 7.81 -3.98 6.49
CA THR A 19 9.06 -3.80 5.74
C THR A 19 9.20 -2.30 5.48
N ASP A 20 10.18 -1.66 6.09
CA ASP A 20 10.52 -0.25 5.94
C ASP A 20 11.27 -0.02 4.62
N ILE A 21 10.50 -0.03 3.53
CA ILE A 21 11.01 0.24 2.19
C ILE A 21 10.84 1.71 1.83
N GLU A 22 11.81 2.22 1.09
CA GLU A 22 11.72 3.56 0.52
C GLU A 22 10.51 3.65 -0.42
N THR A 23 9.57 4.54 -0.11
CA THR A 23 8.33 4.73 -0.86
C THR A 23 8.29 6.10 -1.53
N GLU A 24 7.65 6.16 -2.69
CA GLU A 24 7.17 7.39 -3.28
C GLU A 24 5.72 7.60 -2.85
N THR A 25 5.46 8.67 -2.11
CA THR A 25 4.13 9.05 -1.65
C THR A 25 3.78 10.42 -2.23
N ILE A 26 2.59 10.55 -2.80
CA ILE A 26 2.14 11.84 -3.34
C ILE A 26 1.64 12.76 -2.21
N ALA A 27 1.53 14.06 -2.50
CA ALA A 27 0.96 15.03 -1.58
C ALA A 27 -0.47 14.63 -1.14
N ARG A 28 -0.85 15.08 0.06
CA ARG A 28 -2.20 14.88 0.59
C ARG A 28 -3.21 15.69 -0.21
N GLY A 29 -4.43 15.19 -0.29
CA GLY A 29 -5.54 15.88 -0.93
C GLY A 29 -6.16 15.10 -2.07
N LEU A 30 -7.48 15.21 -2.20
CA LEU A 30 -8.25 14.59 -3.27
C LEU A 30 -8.77 15.66 -4.23
N SER A 31 -8.22 15.64 -5.45
CA SER A 31 -8.59 16.51 -6.56
C SER A 31 -8.63 15.73 -7.87
N GLU A 32 -9.14 16.32 -8.95
CA GLU A 32 -9.01 15.74 -10.29
C GLU A 32 -7.54 15.52 -10.67
N ASP A 33 -6.64 16.42 -10.25
CA ASP A 33 -5.19 16.31 -10.51
C ASP A 33 -4.59 15.11 -9.78
N THR A 34 -5.00 14.87 -8.52
CA THR A 34 -4.63 13.66 -7.78
C THR A 34 -5.07 12.40 -8.54
N VAL A 35 -6.29 12.38 -9.06
CA VAL A 35 -6.83 11.24 -9.83
C VAL A 35 -6.03 11.03 -11.13
N ARG A 36 -5.74 12.10 -11.88
CA ARG A 36 -4.95 12.05 -13.12
C ARG A 36 -3.53 11.55 -12.85
N LEU A 37 -2.89 12.06 -11.80
CA LEU A 37 -1.55 11.65 -11.39
C LEU A 37 -1.49 10.16 -11.03
N ILE A 38 -2.49 9.65 -10.30
CA ILE A 38 -2.55 8.23 -9.97
C ILE A 38 -2.73 7.39 -11.23
N SER A 39 -3.63 7.82 -12.13
CA SER A 39 -3.90 7.11 -13.37
C SER A 39 -2.67 7.05 -14.28
N SER A 40 -1.91 8.15 -14.40
CA SER A 40 -0.67 8.20 -15.16
C SER A 40 0.42 7.33 -14.53
N LYS A 41 0.58 7.36 -13.19
CA LYS A 41 1.54 6.50 -12.47
C LYS A 41 1.25 5.02 -12.66
N LYS A 42 -0.01 4.64 -12.82
CA LYS A 42 -0.45 3.26 -13.01
C LYS A 42 -0.55 2.84 -14.47
N ASN A 43 -0.22 3.73 -15.41
CA ASN A 43 -0.35 3.52 -16.84
C ASN A 43 -1.73 2.97 -17.24
N GLU A 44 -2.78 3.58 -16.68
CA GLU A 44 -4.14 3.13 -16.89
C GLU A 44 -4.65 3.53 -18.29
N PRO A 45 -5.51 2.70 -18.91
CA PRO A 45 -6.15 3.07 -20.17
C PRO A 45 -7.13 4.24 -19.98
N GLU A 46 -7.37 5.02 -21.03
CA GLU A 46 -8.20 6.24 -21.00
C GLU A 46 -9.58 6.04 -20.37
N TRP A 47 -10.24 4.91 -20.69
CA TRP A 47 -11.57 4.62 -20.14
C TRP A 47 -11.57 4.50 -18.61
N MET A 48 -10.46 4.05 -18.01
CA MET A 48 -10.32 3.94 -16.56
C MET A 48 -10.14 5.32 -15.93
N LEU A 49 -9.37 6.21 -16.56
CA LEU A 49 -9.24 7.59 -16.11
C LEU A 49 -10.60 8.29 -16.11
N GLU A 50 -11.34 8.20 -17.22
CA GLU A 50 -12.68 8.79 -17.34
C GLU A 50 -13.66 8.22 -16.32
N PHE A 51 -13.61 6.91 -16.07
CA PHE A 51 -14.39 6.26 -15.02
C PHE A 51 -14.08 6.86 -13.64
N ARG A 52 -12.79 7.00 -13.29
CA ARG A 52 -12.36 7.59 -12.01
C ARG A 52 -12.78 9.04 -11.87
N LEU A 53 -12.65 9.85 -12.92
CA LEU A 53 -13.06 11.26 -12.91
C LEU A 53 -14.57 11.40 -12.74
N LYS A 54 -15.35 10.56 -13.42
CA LYS A 54 -16.81 10.51 -13.23
C LYS A 54 -17.17 10.15 -11.79
N ALA A 55 -16.51 9.14 -11.21
CA ALA A 55 -16.72 8.75 -9.82
C ALA A 55 -16.37 9.88 -8.84
N TYR A 56 -15.25 10.58 -9.06
CA TYR A 56 -14.86 11.74 -8.24
C TYR A 56 -15.89 12.87 -8.30
N ARG A 57 -16.34 13.25 -9.50
CA ARG A 57 -17.37 14.28 -9.67
C ARG A 57 -18.69 13.90 -8.99
N GLN A 58 -19.09 12.63 -9.09
CA GLN A 58 -20.27 12.12 -8.41
C GLN A 58 -20.10 12.12 -6.89
N TRP A 59 -18.91 11.78 -6.39
CA TRP A 59 -18.61 11.78 -4.96
C TRP A 59 -18.69 13.20 -4.37
N LEU A 60 -18.27 14.23 -5.11
CA LEU A 60 -18.40 15.63 -4.66
C LEU A 60 -19.86 16.06 -4.41
N THR A 61 -20.84 15.40 -5.04
CA THR A 61 -22.27 15.71 -4.82
C THR A 61 -22.89 14.86 -3.71
N MET A 62 -22.13 13.93 -3.12
CA MET A 62 -22.63 13.04 -2.08
C MET A 62 -22.42 13.66 -0.70
N THR A 63 -23.40 13.46 0.18
CA THR A 63 -23.26 13.77 1.60
C THR A 63 -22.76 12.54 2.33
N GLN A 64 -21.76 12.71 3.19
CA GLN A 64 -21.33 11.65 4.09
C GLN A 64 -22.51 11.21 4.97
N PRO A 65 -22.80 9.90 5.09
CA PRO A 65 -23.86 9.43 5.97
C PRO A 65 -23.41 9.49 7.42
N ASP A 66 -24.16 10.20 8.26
CA ASP A 66 -23.95 10.22 9.70
C ASP A 66 -24.47 8.91 10.33
N ASN A 67 -23.74 8.37 11.30
CA ASN A 67 -24.19 7.27 12.16
C ASN A 67 -24.61 5.98 11.42
N TRP A 68 -24.01 5.70 10.26
CA TRP A 68 -24.22 4.42 9.56
C TRP A 68 -23.70 3.21 10.37
N ALA A 69 -22.73 3.45 11.26
CA ALA A 69 -22.17 2.46 12.16
C ALA A 69 -22.57 2.77 13.61
N ASN A 70 -22.70 1.72 14.44
CA ASN A 70 -23.06 1.84 15.85
C ASN A 70 -21.85 2.20 16.74
N PHE A 71 -21.05 3.18 16.30
CA PHE A 71 -19.95 3.76 17.05
C PHE A 71 -19.71 5.21 16.60
N ASP A 72 -19.23 6.03 17.52
CA ASP A 72 -18.86 7.41 17.22
C ASP A 72 -17.50 7.44 16.52
N TYR A 73 -17.41 8.20 15.43
CA TYR A 73 -16.16 8.45 14.72
C TYR A 73 -16.01 9.94 14.41
N PRO A 74 -14.78 10.48 14.46
CA PRO A 74 -14.55 11.88 14.13
C PRO A 74 -14.83 12.14 12.64
N ALA A 75 -15.13 13.39 12.30
CA ALA A 75 -15.26 13.81 10.91
C ALA A 75 -13.98 13.47 10.13
N ILE A 76 -14.16 12.89 8.94
CA ILE A 76 -13.06 12.46 8.09
C ILE A 76 -12.58 13.67 7.28
N ASP A 77 -11.36 14.12 7.52
CA ASP A 77 -10.70 15.08 6.64
C ASP A 77 -10.09 14.36 5.44
N PHE A 78 -10.89 14.23 4.38
CA PHE A 78 -10.46 13.63 3.12
C PHE A 78 -9.28 14.37 2.47
N GLN A 79 -9.07 15.65 2.78
CA GLN A 79 -7.96 16.42 2.20
C GLN A 79 -6.63 16.15 2.92
N ASN A 80 -6.64 15.53 4.10
CA ASN A 80 -5.44 15.18 4.85
C ASN A 80 -4.97 13.73 4.60
N ILE A 81 -5.51 13.05 3.59
CA ILE A 81 -5.14 11.69 3.20
C ILE A 81 -4.19 11.74 2.00
N SER A 82 -3.14 10.92 2.00
CA SER A 82 -2.38 10.63 0.77
C SER A 82 -3.00 9.43 0.07
N TYR A 83 -3.42 9.64 -1.18
CA TYR A 83 -4.18 8.65 -1.95
C TYR A 83 -3.31 7.71 -2.78
N TYR A 84 -1.98 7.89 -2.74
CA TYR A 84 -1.04 7.01 -3.42
C TYR A 84 0.29 6.95 -2.68
N SER A 85 0.71 5.73 -2.40
CA SER A 85 2.05 5.39 -1.96
C SER A 85 2.46 4.09 -2.63
N ALA A 86 3.66 4.05 -3.19
CA ALA A 86 4.21 2.85 -3.81
C ALA A 86 5.69 2.72 -3.46
N PRO A 87 6.23 1.49 -3.35
CA PRO A 87 7.67 1.28 -3.24
C PRO A 87 8.40 1.94 -4.41
N LYS A 88 9.52 2.61 -4.13
CA LYS A 88 10.36 3.12 -5.22
C LYS A 88 10.91 1.94 -6.02
N GLN A 89 10.61 1.94 -7.32
CA GLN A 89 11.19 1.00 -8.27
C GLN A 89 12.69 1.26 -8.32
N LYS A 90 13.49 0.38 -7.70
CA LYS A 90 14.95 0.37 -7.87
C LYS A 90 15.23 -0.19 -9.29
N PRO A 91 16.23 0.32 -10.02
CA PRO A 91 16.60 -0.22 -11.34
C PRO A 91 16.81 -1.73 -11.27
N SER A 92 16.57 -2.47 -12.37
CA SER A 92 16.78 -3.92 -12.38
C SER A 92 18.19 -4.22 -11.87
N LYS A 93 18.25 -5.09 -10.88
CA LYS A 93 19.51 -5.40 -10.22
C LYS A 93 20.19 -6.56 -10.90
N ALA A 94 21.49 -6.45 -11.10
CA ALA A 94 22.28 -7.51 -11.74
C ALA A 94 22.37 -8.75 -10.82
N SER A 95 22.27 -8.56 -9.51
CA SER A 95 22.28 -9.64 -8.53
C SER A 95 21.35 -9.39 -7.34
N LEU A 96 21.08 -10.46 -6.57
CA LEU A 96 20.37 -10.39 -5.28
C LEU A 96 21.06 -9.47 -4.27
N ASP A 97 22.38 -9.28 -4.36
CA ASP A 97 23.15 -8.51 -3.38
C ASP A 97 22.84 -7.01 -3.45
N GLU A 98 22.36 -6.55 -4.60
CA GLU A 98 21.94 -5.18 -4.74
C GLU A 98 20.56 -4.97 -4.09
N VAL A 99 19.75 -6.02 -3.87
CA VAL A 99 18.36 -5.97 -3.38
C VAL A 99 18.31 -5.38 -1.97
N ASP A 100 17.20 -4.71 -1.63
CA ASP A 100 17.06 -4.15 -0.29
C ASP A 100 17.23 -5.23 0.79
N PRO A 101 18.16 -5.09 1.75
CA PRO A 101 18.38 -6.09 2.79
C PRO A 101 17.12 -6.40 3.60
N GLU A 102 16.19 -5.44 3.72
CA GLU A 102 14.95 -5.66 4.43
C GLU A 102 13.96 -6.51 3.63
N LEU A 103 13.94 -6.35 2.31
CA LEU A 103 13.13 -7.19 1.43
C LEU A 103 13.58 -8.65 1.44
N LEU A 104 14.90 -8.89 1.44
CA LEU A 104 15.49 -10.23 1.56
C LEU A 104 15.12 -10.88 2.90
N LYS A 105 15.25 -10.14 4.01
CA LYS A 105 14.80 -10.60 5.34
C LYS A 105 13.31 -10.93 5.36
N THR A 106 12.48 -10.14 4.67
CA THR A 106 11.05 -10.41 4.55
C THR A 106 10.80 -11.70 3.78
N PHE A 107 11.50 -11.95 2.68
CA PHE A 107 11.38 -13.20 1.93
C PHE A 107 11.83 -14.43 2.72
N GLU A 108 12.92 -14.34 3.48
CA GLU A 108 13.38 -15.39 4.40
C GLU A 108 12.34 -15.66 5.50
N LYS A 109 11.78 -14.60 6.10
CA LYS A 109 10.76 -14.72 7.14
C LYS A 109 9.44 -15.32 6.61
N LEU A 110 9.14 -15.14 5.32
CA LEU A 110 8.01 -15.74 4.63
C LEU A 110 8.29 -17.16 4.09
N GLY A 111 9.54 -17.61 4.11
CA GLY A 111 9.95 -18.93 3.61
C GLY A 111 9.91 -19.06 2.08
N ILE A 112 10.07 -17.95 1.35
CA ILE A 112 10.00 -17.93 -0.12
C ILE A 112 11.29 -18.54 -0.71
N PRO A 113 11.23 -19.52 -1.63
CA PRO A 113 12.41 -20.09 -2.29
C PRO A 113 13.26 -19.05 -3.04
N ILE A 114 14.59 -19.19 -3.03
CA ILE A 114 15.55 -18.23 -3.63
C ILE A 114 15.24 -17.89 -5.10
N THR A 115 14.77 -18.85 -5.89
CA THR A 115 14.38 -18.63 -7.29
C THR A 115 13.19 -17.67 -7.39
N GLU A 116 12.18 -17.82 -6.53
CA GLU A 116 11.04 -16.90 -6.44
C GLU A 116 11.48 -15.55 -5.88
N GLN A 117 12.40 -15.51 -4.91
CA GLN A 117 12.96 -14.25 -4.40
C GLN A 117 13.64 -13.43 -5.51
N LYS A 118 14.43 -14.06 -6.39
CA LYS A 118 15.09 -13.38 -7.52
C LYS A 118 14.07 -12.75 -8.47
N MET A 119 13.04 -13.52 -8.84
CA MET A 119 11.97 -13.04 -9.71
C MET A 119 11.20 -11.87 -9.06
N LEU A 120 10.83 -11.99 -7.79
CA LEU A 120 10.08 -10.97 -7.05
C LEU A 120 10.91 -9.71 -6.75
N ALA A 121 12.23 -9.84 -6.63
CA ALA A 121 13.16 -8.74 -6.45
C ALA A 121 13.58 -8.05 -7.76
N ASN A 122 13.01 -8.46 -8.90
CA ASN A 122 13.34 -7.94 -10.22
C ASN A 122 14.84 -8.10 -10.56
N VAL A 123 15.45 -9.19 -10.08
CA VAL A 123 16.81 -9.63 -10.41
C VAL A 123 16.74 -10.45 -11.69
N ALA A 124 17.65 -10.23 -12.64
CA ALA A 124 17.74 -11.04 -13.84
C ALA A 124 17.92 -12.52 -13.47
N VAL A 125 16.99 -13.37 -13.90
CA VAL A 125 17.11 -14.82 -13.79
C VAL A 125 17.56 -15.30 -15.16
N ASP A 126 18.86 -15.57 -15.31
CA ASP A 126 19.35 -16.29 -16.48
C ASP A 126 18.67 -17.68 -16.50
N ALA A 127 18.07 -18.01 -17.64
CA ALA A 127 17.45 -19.31 -17.93
C ALA A 127 18.50 -20.36 -18.29
#